data_AF-A0AAN6YUZ5-F1
#
_entry.id   AF-A0AAN6YUZ5-F1
#
_cell.length_a   1.000
_cell.length_b   1.000
_cell.length_c   1.000
_cell.angle_alpha   90.00
_cell.angle_beta   90.00
_cell.angle_gamma   90.00
#
_symmetry.space_group_name_H-M   'P 1'
#
loop_
_entity.id
_entity.type
_entity.pdbx_description
1 polymer ?
#
loop_
_entity_poly.entity_id
_entity_poly.type
_entity_poly.pdbx_seq_one_letter_code
_entity_poly.pdbx_strand_id
1 'polypeptide(L)'
;MHSDPSVIAALPSEWDVPSESAAHPLEAKRYAELAGELRALAERKQQALARVARLRRMKELLEPFSPSTSLTLTAAAADGDGEVVGDQGGDSSGGGAGVQENLVTRNGEIEAELQRMRVLLARVGGRVGLLREKRQQQQGDASQGGLGTGDGGETAMEVDDVDMDVQKKVGQLLESF
;
A
#
# COMPACT_ATOMS: atom_id res chain seq x y z
N MET A 1 -20.06 37.43 -9.96
CA MET A 1 -18.77 37.80 -9.33
C MET A 1 -18.65 36.98 -8.05
N HIS A 2 -17.86 35.91 -8.05
CA HIS A 2 -17.67 35.07 -6.86
C HIS A 2 -16.42 35.58 -6.15
N SER A 3 -16.53 36.04 -4.92
CA SER A 3 -15.37 36.46 -4.14
C SER A 3 -14.42 35.29 -3.95
N ASP A 4 -13.14 35.50 -4.27
CA ASP A 4 -12.12 34.46 -4.13
C ASP A 4 -11.96 34.09 -2.65
N PRO A 5 -11.94 32.78 -2.31
CA PRO A 5 -11.80 32.34 -0.93
C PRO A 5 -10.49 32.83 -0.30
N SER A 6 -9.44 33.06 -1.12
CA SER A 6 -8.17 33.65 -0.68
C SER A 6 -8.30 35.11 -0.25
N VAL A 7 -9.18 35.88 -0.89
CA VAL A 7 -9.43 37.29 -0.55
C VAL A 7 -10.22 37.38 0.76
N ILE A 8 -11.17 36.47 0.96
CA ILE A 8 -11.94 36.37 2.21
C ILE A 8 -11.04 35.96 3.38
N ALA A 9 -10.09 35.04 3.15
CA ALA A 9 -9.11 34.65 4.17
C ALA A 9 -8.16 35.80 4.56
N ALA A 10 -7.83 36.67 3.60
CA ALA A 10 -6.95 37.82 3.79
C ALA A 10 -7.65 39.06 4.37
N LEU A 11 -8.95 39.00 4.66
CA LEU A 11 -9.64 40.10 5.33
C LEU A 11 -8.96 40.40 6.68
N PRO A 12 -8.87 41.66 7.11
CA PRO A 12 -8.48 42.01 8.48
C PRO A 12 -9.46 41.45 9.51
N SER A 13 -8.95 41.01 10.67
CA SER A 13 -9.81 40.54 11.78
C SER A 13 -10.46 41.68 12.55
N GLU A 14 -9.90 42.87 12.46
CA GLU A 14 -10.37 44.09 13.10
C GLU A 14 -10.54 45.21 12.08
N TRP A 15 -11.36 46.19 12.44
CA TRP A 15 -11.56 47.40 11.64
C TRP A 15 -10.28 48.24 11.68
N ASP A 16 -9.59 48.37 10.55
CA ASP A 16 -8.19 48.83 10.43
C ASP A 16 -7.95 50.32 10.77
N VAL A 17 -9.01 51.07 11.07
CA VAL A 17 -8.95 52.52 11.40
C VAL A 17 -9.25 52.71 12.89
N PRO A 18 -8.23 52.87 13.77
CA PRO A 18 -8.41 52.96 15.22
C PRO A 18 -9.30 54.12 15.67
N SER A 19 -9.34 55.21 14.89
CA SER A 19 -10.17 56.38 15.17
C SER A 19 -11.66 56.12 14.93
N GLU A 20 -12.00 55.32 13.91
CA GLU A 20 -13.39 55.00 13.56
C GLU A 20 -13.91 53.84 14.41
N SER A 21 -13.04 52.88 14.77
CA SER A 21 -13.40 51.81 15.71
C SER A 21 -13.67 52.34 17.13
N ALA A 22 -12.95 53.39 17.55
CA ALA A 22 -13.24 54.10 18.81
C ALA A 22 -14.54 54.91 18.76
N ALA A 23 -14.87 55.49 17.61
CA ALA A 23 -16.12 56.23 17.41
C ALA A 23 -17.34 55.31 17.32
N HIS A 24 -17.18 54.12 16.73
CA HIS A 24 -18.26 53.16 16.51
C HIS A 24 -17.91 51.76 17.04
N PRO A 25 -17.85 51.58 18.38
CA PRO A 25 -17.40 50.32 18.98
C PRO A 25 -18.33 49.13 18.71
N LEU A 26 -19.62 49.36 18.44
CA LEU A 26 -20.58 48.30 18.10
C LEU A 26 -20.41 47.80 16.66
N GLU A 27 -20.07 48.69 15.73
CA GLU A 27 -19.88 48.37 14.31
C GLU A 27 -18.56 47.60 14.11
N ALA A 28 -17.51 47.99 14.82
CA ALA A 28 -16.25 47.26 14.85
C ALA A 28 -16.43 45.80 15.34
N LYS A 29 -17.25 45.59 16.39
CA LYS A 29 -17.57 44.23 16.88
C LYS A 29 -18.34 43.41 15.85
N ARG A 30 -19.37 44.00 15.22
CA ARG A 30 -20.15 43.33 14.16
C ARG A 30 -19.29 42.97 12.95
N TYR A 31 -18.36 43.84 12.58
CA TYR A 31 -17.38 43.54 11.52
C TYR A 31 -16.51 42.34 11.90
N ALA A 32 -15.96 42.32 13.12
CA ALA A 32 -15.11 41.23 13.59
C ALA A 32 -15.87 39.88 13.62
N GLU A 33 -17.12 39.89 14.10
CA GLU A 33 -18.02 38.72 14.08
C GLU A 33 -18.25 38.22 12.65
N LEU A 34 -18.68 39.11 11.74
CA LEU A 34 -18.95 38.76 10.34
C LEU A 34 -17.68 38.26 9.63
N ALA A 35 -16.54 38.90 9.86
CA ALA A 35 -15.26 38.47 9.30
C ALA A 35 -14.85 37.09 9.83
N GLY A 36 -15.15 36.79 11.10
CA GLY A 36 -14.97 35.45 11.68
C GLY A 36 -15.85 34.40 10.99
N GLU A 37 -17.15 34.69 10.83
CA GLU A 37 -18.10 33.79 10.15
C GLU A 37 -17.70 33.52 8.70
N LEU A 38 -17.30 34.56 7.97
CA LEU A 38 -16.87 34.44 6.58
C LEU A 38 -15.61 33.58 6.43
N ARG A 39 -14.64 33.69 7.34
CA ARG A 39 -13.45 32.83 7.35
C ARG A 39 -13.80 31.37 7.62
N ALA A 40 -14.65 31.11 8.62
CA ALA A 40 -15.11 29.76 8.92
C ALA A 40 -15.84 29.12 7.73
N LEU A 41 -16.66 29.90 7.01
CA LEU A 41 -17.35 29.43 5.80
C LEU A 41 -16.35 29.17 4.65
N ALA A 42 -15.37 30.06 4.45
CA ALA A 42 -14.32 29.88 3.45
C ALA A 42 -13.50 28.61 3.71
N GLU A 43 -13.18 28.31 4.97
CA GLU A 43 -12.48 27.08 5.35
C GLU A 43 -13.30 25.83 5.03
N ARG A 44 -14.58 25.79 5.43
CA ARG A 44 -15.50 24.68 5.09
C ARG A 44 -15.59 24.47 3.58
N LYS A 45 -15.64 25.55 2.79
CA LYS A 45 -15.64 25.50 1.32
C LYS A 45 -14.33 24.91 0.80
N GLN A 46 -13.18 25.31 1.34
CA GLN A 46 -11.87 24.77 0.94
C GLN A 46 -11.76 23.27 1.23
N GLN A 47 -12.20 22.84 2.42
CA GLN A 47 -12.23 21.42 2.78
C GLN A 47 -13.12 20.60 1.82
N ALA A 48 -14.30 21.13 1.47
CA ALA A 48 -15.20 20.50 0.51
C ALA A 48 -14.57 20.39 -0.89
N LEU A 49 -13.94 21.46 -1.39
CA LEU A 49 -13.24 21.45 -2.67
C LEU A 49 -12.07 20.45 -2.67
N ALA A 50 -11.30 20.37 -1.60
CA ALA A 50 -10.23 19.38 -1.46
C ALA A 50 -10.76 17.94 -1.48
N ARG A 51 -11.89 17.68 -0.82
CA ARG A 51 -12.56 16.37 -0.88
C ARG A 51 -13.02 16.03 -2.29
N VAL A 52 -13.64 16.97 -3.00
CA VAL A 52 -14.07 16.77 -4.40
C VAL A 52 -12.88 16.53 -5.32
N ALA A 53 -11.80 17.30 -5.18
CA ALA A 53 -10.58 17.09 -5.96
C ALA A 53 -9.97 15.69 -5.72
N ARG A 54 -9.95 15.23 -4.46
CA ARG A 54 -9.52 13.86 -4.12
C ARG A 54 -10.42 12.81 -4.78
N LEU A 55 -11.74 12.98 -4.72
CA LEU A 55 -12.68 12.06 -5.36
C LEU A 55 -12.51 12.03 -6.88
N ARG A 56 -12.30 13.18 -7.52
CA ARG A 56 -12.02 13.27 -8.96
C ARG A 56 -10.73 12.54 -9.34
N ARG A 57 -9.66 12.75 -8.57
CA ARG A 57 -8.39 12.01 -8.76
C ARG A 57 -8.58 10.50 -8.61
N MET A 58 -9.36 10.04 -7.63
CA MET A 58 -9.68 8.61 -7.50
C MET A 58 -10.53 8.11 -8.67
N LYS A 59 -11.47 8.92 -9.16
CA LYS A 59 -12.27 8.58 -10.35
C LYS A 59 -11.38 8.44 -11.60
N GLU A 60 -10.41 9.33 -11.80
CA GLU A 60 -9.45 9.25 -12.91
C GLU A 60 -8.61 7.97 -12.85
N LEU A 61 -8.16 7.57 -11.66
CA LEU A 61 -7.43 6.30 -11.48
C LEU A 61 -8.31 5.06 -11.70
N LEU A 62 -9.61 5.19 -11.46
CA LEU A 62 -10.59 4.12 -11.67
C LEU A 62 -11.17 4.11 -13.09
N GLU A 63 -10.94 5.15 -13.90
CA GLU A 63 -11.38 5.22 -15.29
C GLU A 63 -10.91 4.04 -16.15
N PRO A 64 -9.62 3.62 -16.13
CA PRO A 64 -9.17 2.44 -16.88
C PRO A 64 -9.76 1.11 -16.37
N PHE A 65 -10.35 1.11 -15.18
CA PHE A 65 -11.03 -0.05 -14.58
C PHE A 65 -12.56 0.12 -14.56
N SER A 66 -13.08 1.24 -15.07
CA SER A 66 -14.51 1.43 -15.18
C SER A 66 -14.96 0.47 -16.27
N PRO A 67 -15.74 -0.58 -15.94
CA PRO A 67 -16.26 -1.48 -16.96
C PRO A 67 -17.06 -0.59 -17.89
N SER A 68 -16.50 -0.31 -19.07
CA SER A 68 -17.09 0.56 -20.06
C SER A 68 -18.57 0.21 -20.13
N THR A 69 -19.41 1.22 -19.97
CA THR A 69 -20.85 1.20 -20.29
C THR A 69 -21.00 0.90 -21.79
N SER A 70 -20.58 -0.29 -22.17
CA SER A 70 -20.57 -0.93 -23.48
C SER A 70 -21.15 -2.33 -23.31
N LEU A 71 -22.06 -2.49 -22.34
CA LEU A 71 -22.86 -3.69 -22.12
C LEU A 71 -24.35 -3.36 -21.89
N THR A 72 -24.81 -2.18 -22.33
CA THR A 72 -26.23 -1.79 -22.28
C THR A 72 -26.80 -1.35 -23.63
N LEU A 73 -26.20 -1.75 -24.75
CA LEU A 73 -26.87 -1.66 -26.06
C LEU A 73 -27.36 -3.01 -26.62
N THR A 74 -27.29 -4.09 -25.83
CA THR A 74 -27.70 -5.43 -26.30
C THR A 74 -28.65 -6.18 -25.36
N ALA A 75 -29.16 -5.51 -24.31
CA ALA A 75 -30.16 -6.08 -23.39
C ALA A 75 -31.44 -5.23 -23.28
N ALA A 76 -31.75 -4.45 -24.32
CA ALA A 76 -33.02 -3.73 -24.46
C ALA A 76 -33.76 -4.19 -25.72
N ALA A 77 -33.87 -5.50 -25.93
CA ALA A 77 -34.87 -6.10 -26.82
C ALA A 77 -35.01 -7.61 -26.56
N ALA A 78 -35.82 -7.93 -25.55
CA ALA A 78 -36.69 -9.12 -25.44
C ALA A 78 -37.24 -9.10 -24.00
N ASP A 79 -38.39 -8.51 -23.70
CA ASP A 79 -39.69 -8.79 -24.31
C ASP A 79 -40.67 -7.62 -24.02
N GLY A 80 -41.33 -7.09 -25.06
CA GLY A 80 -42.46 -6.15 -24.95
C GLY A 80 -42.35 -4.84 -25.75
N ASP A 81 -42.64 -4.91 -27.05
CA ASP A 81 -43.04 -3.82 -27.98
C ASP A 81 -42.22 -2.51 -28.05
N GLY A 82 -41.35 -2.37 -29.08
CA GLY A 82 -40.82 -1.08 -29.52
C GLY A 82 -39.53 -1.12 -30.37
N GLU A 83 -39.69 -1.14 -31.71
CA GLU A 83 -38.81 -0.69 -32.82
C GLU A 83 -37.27 -0.51 -32.61
N VAL A 84 -36.42 -1.31 -33.30
CA VAL A 84 -34.98 -0.99 -33.56
C VAL A 84 -34.50 -1.54 -34.93
N VAL A 85 -33.76 -0.70 -35.68
CA VAL A 85 -33.23 -0.88 -37.05
C VAL A 85 -31.72 -1.20 -37.06
N GLY A 86 -31.29 -2.13 -37.93
CA GLY A 86 -29.95 -2.29 -38.55
C GLY A 86 -28.88 -3.03 -37.73
N ASP A 87 -28.51 -4.29 -38.01
CA ASP A 87 -27.64 -4.83 -39.08
C ASP A 87 -26.17 -4.38 -39.06
N GLN A 88 -25.27 -5.23 -38.52
CA GLN A 88 -24.14 -5.85 -39.27
C GLN A 88 -23.27 -6.71 -38.35
N GLY A 89 -22.99 -7.94 -38.82
CA GLY A 89 -22.20 -8.96 -38.13
C GLY A 89 -20.68 -8.74 -38.16
N GLY A 90 -20.00 -9.57 -37.37
CA GLY A 90 -18.54 -9.64 -37.30
C GLY A 90 -18.07 -10.49 -36.12
N ASP A 91 -18.29 -11.80 -36.20
CA ASP A 91 -17.53 -12.80 -35.45
C ASP A 91 -16.04 -12.62 -35.75
N SER A 92 -15.23 -12.41 -34.70
CA SER A 92 -13.79 -12.68 -34.67
C SER A 92 -13.28 -12.51 -33.24
N SER A 93 -13.22 -13.64 -32.53
CA SER A 93 -12.06 -14.09 -31.77
C SER A 93 -10.97 -13.03 -31.45
N GLY A 94 -10.76 -12.80 -30.15
CA GLY A 94 -9.46 -12.40 -29.61
C GLY A 94 -9.24 -10.89 -29.48
N GLY A 95 -9.24 -10.39 -28.24
CA GLY A 95 -8.70 -9.05 -27.98
C GLY A 95 -9.26 -8.34 -26.76
N GLY A 96 -9.34 -9.02 -25.62
CA GLY A 96 -9.65 -8.39 -24.33
C GLY A 96 -8.77 -8.93 -23.21
N ALA A 97 -7.56 -9.39 -23.57
CA ALA A 97 -6.48 -9.67 -22.64
C ALA A 97 -6.01 -8.33 -22.06
N GLY A 98 -6.13 -8.16 -20.74
CA GLY A 98 -5.56 -6.98 -20.09
C GLY A 98 -5.91 -6.73 -18.64
N VAL A 99 -6.90 -7.43 -18.05
CA VAL A 99 -7.29 -7.15 -16.65
C VAL A 99 -7.60 -8.40 -15.80
N GLN A 100 -7.22 -9.60 -16.25
CA GLN A 100 -7.15 -10.78 -15.37
C GLN A 100 -5.95 -11.67 -15.70
N GLU A 101 -4.72 -11.14 -15.63
CA GLU A 101 -3.50 -11.98 -15.67
C GLU A 101 -3.14 -12.61 -14.31
N ASN A 102 -4.12 -12.73 -13.41
CA ASN A 102 -4.05 -13.62 -12.24
C ASN A 102 -4.99 -14.82 -12.38
N LEU A 103 -5.37 -15.18 -13.61
CA LEU A 103 -5.76 -16.55 -13.88
C LEU A 103 -4.50 -17.39 -13.78
N VAL A 104 -4.54 -18.43 -12.95
CA VAL A 104 -3.64 -19.59 -13.04
C VAL A 104 -3.74 -20.11 -14.47
N THR A 105 -2.90 -19.57 -15.36
CA THR A 105 -2.80 -20.02 -16.74
C THR A 105 -1.90 -21.24 -16.70
N ARG A 106 -2.34 -22.35 -17.31
CA ARG A 106 -1.45 -23.49 -17.54
C ARG A 106 -0.25 -22.97 -18.34
N ASN A 107 0.96 -23.12 -17.79
CA ASN A 107 2.24 -22.54 -18.21
C ASN A 107 2.51 -21.07 -17.79
N GLY A 108 1.85 -20.54 -16.76
CA GLY A 108 2.04 -19.17 -16.27
C GLY A 108 3.29 -18.94 -15.41
N GLU A 109 3.59 -17.67 -15.11
CA GLU A 109 4.77 -17.27 -14.32
C GLU A 109 4.84 -17.95 -12.93
N ILE A 110 3.68 -18.16 -12.30
CA ILE A 110 3.60 -18.86 -11.00
C ILE A 110 3.97 -20.34 -11.15
N GLU A 111 3.56 -21.03 -12.22
CA GLU A 111 3.96 -22.42 -12.45
C GLU A 111 5.46 -22.54 -12.74
N ALA A 112 6.01 -21.59 -13.50
CA ALA A 112 7.46 -21.50 -13.74
C ALA A 112 8.24 -21.28 -12.43
N GLU A 113 7.75 -20.40 -11.56
CA GLU A 113 8.35 -20.15 -10.24
C GLU A 113 8.22 -21.37 -9.32
N LEU A 114 7.07 -22.04 -9.31
CA LEU A 114 6.88 -23.30 -8.59
C LEU A 114 7.84 -24.39 -9.07
N GLN A 115 8.10 -24.47 -10.38
CA GLN A 115 9.07 -25.42 -10.92
C GLN A 115 10.51 -25.05 -10.53
N ARG A 116 10.86 -23.76 -10.53
CA ARG A 116 12.16 -23.28 -9.99
C ARG A 116 12.31 -23.65 -8.51
N MET A 117 11.28 -23.44 -7.70
CA MET A 117 11.27 -23.83 -6.29
C MET A 117 11.44 -25.34 -6.09
N ARG A 118 10.82 -26.19 -6.93
CA ARG A 118 11.01 -27.65 -6.87
C ARG A 118 12.46 -28.06 -7.13
N VAL A 119 13.09 -27.48 -8.14
CA VAL A 119 14.51 -27.76 -8.45
C VAL A 119 15.41 -27.30 -7.30
N LEU A 120 15.14 -26.12 -6.74
CA LEU A 120 15.85 -25.62 -5.56
C LEU A 120 15.68 -26.54 -4.36
N LEU A 121 14.46 -26.99 -4.05
CA LEU A 121 14.18 -27.91 -2.95
C LEU A 121 14.83 -29.28 -3.16
N ALA A 122 14.88 -29.81 -4.38
CA ALA A 122 15.59 -31.04 -4.67
C ALA A 122 17.11 -30.89 -4.40
N ARG A 123 17.71 -29.76 -4.82
CA ARG A 123 19.13 -29.48 -4.60
C ARG A 123 19.46 -29.20 -3.14
N VAL A 124 18.60 -28.44 -2.44
CA VAL A 124 18.76 -28.15 -1.02
C VAL A 124 18.53 -29.42 -0.21
N GLY A 125 17.52 -30.22 -0.54
CA GLY A 125 17.29 -31.53 0.08
C GLY A 125 18.48 -32.46 -0.09
N GLY A 126 19.08 -32.52 -1.29
CA GLY A 126 20.31 -33.28 -1.52
C GLY A 126 21.50 -32.77 -0.69
N ARG A 127 21.75 -31.45 -0.67
CA ARG A 127 22.83 -30.86 0.13
C ARG A 127 22.62 -31.03 1.64
N VAL A 128 21.39 -30.87 2.13
CA VAL A 128 21.03 -31.07 3.54
C VAL A 128 21.13 -32.56 3.90
N GLY A 129 20.78 -33.47 3.00
CA GLY A 129 21.01 -34.91 3.16
C GLY A 129 22.50 -35.23 3.34
N LEU A 130 23.36 -34.72 2.46
CA LEU A 130 24.82 -34.89 2.57
C LEU A 130 25.40 -34.25 3.85
N LEU A 131 24.87 -33.10 4.28
CA LEU A 131 25.26 -32.48 5.55
C LEU A 131 24.81 -33.32 6.77
N ARG A 132 23.64 -33.97 6.71
CA ARG A 132 23.19 -34.91 7.75
C ARG A 132 24.04 -36.17 7.77
N GLU A 133 24.40 -36.71 6.61
CA GLU A 133 25.27 -37.88 6.49
C GLU A 133 26.70 -37.59 6.97
N LYS A 134 27.26 -36.44 6.61
CA LYS A 134 28.57 -35.97 7.12
C LYS A 134 28.56 -35.79 8.65
N ARG A 135 27.45 -35.30 9.21
CA ARG A 135 27.26 -35.22 10.67
C ARG A 135 27.21 -36.61 11.32
N GLN A 136 26.56 -37.57 10.67
CA GLN A 136 26.50 -38.96 11.15
C GLN A 136 27.86 -39.67 11.03
N GLN A 137 28.65 -39.39 10.00
CA GLN A 137 30.02 -39.90 9.88
C GLN A 137 30.96 -39.28 10.92
N GLN A 138 30.80 -37.98 11.24
CA GLN A 138 31.52 -37.35 12.37
C GLN A 138 31.10 -37.94 13.72
N GLN A 139 29.84 -38.35 13.90
CA GLN A 139 29.38 -39.07 15.10
C GLN A 139 29.81 -40.55 15.12
N GLY A 140 29.96 -41.19 13.95
CA GLY A 140 30.45 -42.55 13.82
C GLY A 140 31.96 -42.68 14.07
N ASP A 141 32.75 -41.70 13.66
CA ASP A 141 34.21 -41.65 13.91
C ASP A 141 34.54 -41.26 15.37
N ALA A 142 33.65 -40.50 16.04
CA ALA A 142 33.73 -40.26 17.48
C ALA A 142 33.39 -41.50 18.36
N SER A 143 32.95 -42.62 17.76
CA SER A 143 32.72 -43.88 18.49
C SER A 143 33.89 -44.87 18.42
N GLN A 144 34.99 -44.50 17.74
CA GLN A 144 36.23 -45.28 17.70
C GLN A 144 37.45 -44.41 18.05
N GLY A 145 37.39 -43.68 19.16
CA GLY A 145 38.52 -42.90 19.63
C GLY A 145 38.35 -42.39 21.05
N GLY A 146 38.74 -43.21 22.03
CA GLY A 146 39.13 -42.70 23.35
C GLY A 146 38.42 -43.33 24.54
N LEU A 147 38.83 -44.56 24.89
CA LEU A 147 38.98 -44.92 26.30
C LEU A 147 39.94 -43.91 26.95
N GLY A 148 39.49 -43.19 27.98
CA GLY A 148 40.32 -42.24 28.71
C GLY A 148 39.68 -41.81 30.03
N THR A 149 40.15 -42.44 31.09
CA THR A 149 39.89 -42.21 32.52
C THR A 149 40.10 -40.75 32.96
N GLY A 150 39.30 -40.25 33.91
CA GLY A 150 39.53 -39.00 34.68
C GLY A 150 38.34 -38.04 34.59
N ASP A 151 37.51 -37.89 35.63
CA ASP A 151 37.74 -37.02 36.80
C ASP A 151 37.68 -35.51 36.47
N GLY A 152 36.65 -34.85 37.02
CA GLY A 152 36.63 -33.40 37.29
C GLY A 152 36.16 -32.44 36.19
N GLY A 153 35.00 -31.79 36.42
CA GLY A 153 34.81 -30.38 36.05
C GLY A 153 33.88 -30.07 34.87
N GLU A 154 32.66 -29.63 35.20
CA GLU A 154 32.05 -28.40 34.67
C GLU A 154 32.24 -28.08 33.18
N THR A 155 31.45 -28.71 32.30
CA THR A 155 31.19 -28.14 30.96
C THR A 155 30.22 -26.98 31.10
N ALA A 156 30.77 -25.80 31.39
CA ALA A 156 30.15 -24.53 31.06
C ALA A 156 29.71 -24.58 29.58
N MET A 157 28.44 -24.26 29.32
CA MET A 157 27.91 -24.11 27.98
C MET A 157 28.84 -23.20 27.17
N GLU A 158 29.39 -23.75 26.09
CA GLU A 158 29.96 -22.96 25.00
C GLU A 158 28.78 -22.20 24.37
N VAL A 159 28.47 -21.03 24.94
CA VAL A 159 27.46 -20.11 24.39
C VAL A 159 28.10 -19.49 23.15
N ASP A 160 27.55 -19.85 21.99
CA ASP A 160 28.01 -19.51 20.66
C ASP A 160 28.56 -18.07 20.55
N ASP A 161 29.86 -17.93 20.23
CA ASP A 161 30.51 -16.66 19.91
C ASP A 161 29.75 -15.83 18.86
N VAL A 162 28.97 -16.52 18.02
CA VAL A 162 28.10 -15.93 17.00
C VAL A 162 26.97 -15.07 17.62
N ASP A 163 26.41 -15.48 18.75
CA ASP A 163 25.30 -14.75 19.39
C ASP A 163 25.79 -13.46 20.06
N MET A 164 27.01 -13.49 20.62
CA MET A 164 27.64 -12.31 21.23
C MET A 164 27.92 -11.21 20.17
N ASP A 165 28.37 -11.61 18.98
CA ASP A 165 28.62 -10.67 17.88
C ASP A 165 27.34 -10.02 17.34
N VAL A 166 26.23 -10.76 17.31
CA VAL A 166 24.92 -10.22 16.91
C VAL A 166 24.43 -9.20 17.92
N GLN A 167 24.50 -9.51 19.22
CA GLN A 167 24.11 -8.58 20.28
C GLN A 167 24.94 -7.29 20.24
N LYS A 168 26.24 -7.39 19.97
CA LYS A 168 27.13 -6.22 19.86
C LYS A 168 26.76 -5.32 18.68
N LYS A 169 26.41 -5.89 17.52
CA LYS A 169 25.96 -5.12 16.35
C LYS A 169 24.60 -4.45 16.58
N VAL A 170 23.67 -5.13 17.25
CA VAL A 170 22.36 -4.57 17.57
C VAL A 170 22.49 -3.40 18.55
N GLY A 171 23.37 -3.52 19.56
CA GLY A 171 23.68 -2.42 20.49
C GLY A 171 24.23 -1.18 19.77
N GLN A 172 25.19 -1.36 18.86
CA GLN A 172 25.74 -0.26 18.06
C GLN A 172 24.68 0.44 17.19
N LEU A 173 23.69 -0.30 16.68
CA LEU A 173 22.62 0.28 15.87
C LEU A 173 21.64 1.10 16.71
N LEU A 174 21.32 0.64 17.93
CA LEU A 174 20.43 1.33 18.86
C LEU A 174 21.02 2.64 19.41
N GLU A 175 22.35 2.72 19.52
CA GLU A 175 23.06 3.93 19.97
C GLU A 175 23.23 4.97 18.85
N SER A 176 22.95 4.59 17.60
CA SER A 176 23.04 5.45 16.42
C SER A 176 21.73 6.19 16.06
N PHE A 177 20.66 5.98 16.83
CA PHE A 177 19.37 6.69 16.74
C PHE A 177 19.17 7.64 17.91
#